data_AF-A0A1S9RSW1-F1
#
_entry.id   AF-A0A1S9RSW1-F1
#
_cell.length_a   1.000
_cell.length_b   1.000
_cell.length_c   1.000
_cell.angle_alpha   90.00
_cell.angle_beta   90.00
_cell.angle_gamma   90.00
#
_symmetry.space_group_name_H-M   'P 1'
#
loop_
_entity.id
_entity.type
_entity.pdbx_description
1 polymer ?
#
loop_
_entity_poly.entity_id
_entity_poly.type
_entity_poly.pdbx_seq_one_letter_code
_entity_poly.pdbx_strand_id
1 'polypeptide(L)'
;MGDELVKESLRTLITANHILHHHKVVDAYGHISIRHPLKPDIYIMSQQMAPGIVESPDDLIEYKVLDNLPVDPQAKPGHIERFIHGNIFKRFPQVNCVVHSHSEDVLPFVVSDIPLRAPCHLAGFLGDHVPVFDIAALYEDTDRRTLLVQNDRFGAALAETFSKTSSSPSAVDASPDYDLVLMRRHGFTVVGESIPSTVFRAYYTCSAARILSSAINLRAAVDSSDQAHAASGLTYLTPEMHQDTKVACDFSLSKPWDLWVREVESCPLYRNKA
;
A
#
# COMPACT_ATOMS: atom_id res chain seq x y z
N MET A 1 1.91 14.74 -26.59
CA MET A 1 1.47 13.42 -26.09
C MET A 1 2.06 13.13 -24.72
N GLY A 2 3.37 13.29 -24.50
CA GLY A 2 4.01 13.11 -23.18
C GLY A 2 3.48 14.05 -22.08
N ASP A 3 3.37 15.36 -22.35
CA ASP A 3 2.89 16.32 -21.34
C ASP A 3 1.47 16.03 -20.84
N GLU A 4 0.58 15.58 -21.73
CA GLU A 4 -0.80 15.22 -21.36
C GLU A 4 -0.83 13.95 -20.49
N LEU A 5 0.02 12.96 -20.77
CA LEU A 5 0.16 11.79 -19.92
C LEU A 5 0.66 12.14 -18.52
N VAL A 6 1.63 13.06 -18.42
CA VAL A 6 2.13 13.53 -17.12
C VAL A 6 1.03 14.25 -16.35
N LYS A 7 0.33 15.22 -16.97
CA LYS A 7 -0.79 15.93 -16.32
C LYS A 7 -1.86 14.98 -15.81
N GLU A 8 -2.28 14.01 -16.63
CA GLU A 8 -3.30 13.05 -16.23
C GLU A 8 -2.82 12.14 -15.08
N SER A 9 -1.54 11.75 -15.08
CA SER A 9 -0.96 10.97 -13.97
C SER A 9 -0.93 11.76 -12.65
N LEU A 10 -0.61 13.05 -12.69
CA LEU A 10 -0.62 13.91 -11.51
C LEU A 10 -2.05 14.14 -11.00
N ARG A 11 -3.00 14.40 -11.91
CA ARG A 11 -4.43 14.48 -11.58
C ARG A 11 -4.92 13.20 -10.90
N THR A 12 -4.59 12.04 -11.49
CA THR A 12 -4.96 10.73 -10.95
C THR A 12 -4.34 10.48 -9.56
N LEU A 13 -3.08 10.89 -9.35
CA LEU A 13 -2.41 10.78 -8.05
C LEU A 13 -3.07 11.65 -6.97
N ILE A 14 -3.46 12.87 -7.31
CA ILE A 14 -4.17 13.76 -6.39
C ILE A 14 -5.53 13.14 -6.02
N THR A 15 -6.31 12.69 -7.01
CA THR A 15 -7.58 12.00 -6.78
C THR A 15 -7.40 10.74 -5.91
N ALA A 16 -6.32 9.98 -6.10
CA ALA A 16 -6.03 8.80 -5.29
C ALA A 16 -5.75 9.12 -3.82
N ASN A 17 -5.05 10.22 -3.52
CA ASN A 17 -4.89 10.68 -2.14
C ASN A 17 -6.27 10.94 -1.49
N HIS A 18 -7.19 11.57 -2.23
CA HIS A 18 -8.54 11.84 -1.75
C HIS A 18 -9.34 10.56 -1.53
N ILE A 19 -9.26 9.59 -2.46
CA ILE A 19 -9.96 8.31 -2.36
C ILE A 19 -9.50 7.55 -1.13
N LEU A 20 -8.18 7.42 -0.95
CA LEU A 20 -7.60 6.71 0.20
C LEU A 20 -8.03 7.36 1.52
N HIS A 21 -8.06 8.69 1.60
CA HIS A 21 -8.53 9.40 2.79
C HIS A 21 -10.04 9.24 2.99
N HIS A 22 -10.84 9.37 1.93
CA HIS A 22 -12.30 9.24 1.99
C HIS A 22 -12.75 7.89 2.55
N HIS A 23 -12.09 6.81 2.13
CA HIS A 23 -12.36 5.47 2.61
C HIS A 23 -11.62 5.08 3.89
N LYS A 24 -10.95 6.03 4.56
CA LYS A 24 -10.19 5.80 5.80
C LYS A 24 -9.10 4.72 5.66
N VAL A 25 -8.58 4.57 4.44
CA VAL A 25 -7.37 3.78 4.20
C VAL A 25 -6.16 4.57 4.71
N VAL A 26 -6.17 5.89 4.58
CA VAL A 26 -5.21 6.80 5.23
C VAL A 26 -5.98 7.86 6.01
N ASP A 27 -5.32 8.53 6.94
CA ASP A 27 -5.87 9.64 7.72
C ASP A 27 -5.04 10.92 7.45
N ALA A 28 -4.66 11.69 8.47
CA ALA A 28 -3.67 12.76 8.32
C ALA A 28 -2.26 12.23 7.99
N TYR A 29 -2.03 10.94 8.23
CA TYR A 29 -0.82 10.17 7.95
C TYR A 29 -1.12 9.06 6.92
N GLY A 30 -0.06 8.53 6.33
CA GLY A 30 -0.12 7.67 5.16
C GLY A 30 0.11 8.46 3.87
N HIS A 31 0.56 7.76 2.84
CA HIS A 31 1.04 8.40 1.61
C HIS A 31 1.01 7.43 0.43
N ILE A 32 0.76 7.99 -0.75
CA ILE A 32 0.79 7.31 -2.04
C ILE A 32 1.83 7.98 -2.93
N SER A 33 2.55 7.17 -3.71
CA SER A 33 3.49 7.64 -4.71
C SER A 33 3.33 6.90 -6.03
N ILE A 34 3.82 7.50 -7.11
CA ILE A 34 3.93 6.84 -8.41
C ILE A 34 5.32 6.97 -9.00
N ARG A 35 5.72 6.00 -9.82
CA ARG A 35 6.84 6.18 -10.75
C ARG A 35 6.46 7.22 -11.79
N HIS A 36 7.38 8.12 -12.13
CA HIS A 36 7.11 9.13 -13.15
C HIS A 36 6.88 8.45 -14.51
N PRO A 37 5.78 8.75 -15.24
CA PRO A 37 5.31 7.95 -16.38
C PRO A 37 6.26 7.97 -17.59
N LEU A 38 7.16 8.97 -17.66
CA LEU A 38 8.16 9.10 -18.73
C LEU A 38 9.62 9.01 -18.27
N LYS A 39 9.86 8.90 -16.95
CA LYS A 39 11.21 9.01 -16.34
C LYS A 39 11.32 7.97 -15.22
N PRO A 40 11.64 6.70 -15.54
CA PRO A 40 11.54 5.61 -14.57
C PRO A 40 12.50 5.73 -13.39
N ASP A 41 13.53 6.57 -13.50
CA ASP A 41 14.47 6.94 -12.44
C ASP A 41 13.94 7.99 -11.46
N ILE A 42 12.71 8.47 -11.66
CA ILE A 42 12.02 9.45 -10.81
C ILE A 42 10.70 8.85 -10.29
N TYR A 43 10.35 9.18 -9.05
CA TYR A 43 9.02 8.95 -8.49
C TYR A 43 8.44 10.25 -7.92
N ILE A 44 7.12 10.29 -7.77
CA ILE A 44 6.34 11.46 -7.41
C ILE A 44 5.47 11.12 -6.21
N MET A 45 5.49 11.97 -5.18
CA MET A 45 4.57 11.89 -4.03
C MET A 45 4.30 13.29 -3.48
N SER A 46 3.30 13.42 -2.60
CA SER A 46 3.04 14.72 -1.98
C SER A 46 4.19 15.19 -1.09
N GLN A 47 4.29 16.50 -0.89
CA GLN A 47 5.04 17.09 0.20
C GLN A 47 4.49 16.64 1.57
N GLN A 48 5.16 17.03 2.65
CA GLN A 48 4.72 16.72 4.02
C GLN A 48 3.38 17.42 4.36
N MET A 49 2.28 16.79 3.97
CA MET A 49 0.91 17.22 4.19
C MET A 49 -0.05 16.03 4.19
N ALA A 50 -1.24 16.23 4.73
CA ALA A 50 -2.25 15.17 4.79
C ALA A 50 -2.81 14.85 3.38
N PRO A 51 -3.03 13.56 3.04
CA PRO A 51 -3.58 13.15 1.75
C PRO A 51 -4.88 13.86 1.36
N GLY A 52 -5.79 14.07 2.33
CA GLY A 52 -7.09 14.69 2.08
C GLY A 52 -7.04 16.16 1.63
N ILE A 53 -5.89 16.84 1.70
CA ILE A 53 -5.73 18.26 1.34
C ILE A 53 -4.67 18.50 0.27
N VAL A 54 -4.18 17.46 -0.40
CA VAL A 54 -3.33 17.62 -1.61
C VAL A 54 -4.22 18.18 -2.72
N GLU A 55 -3.89 19.33 -3.30
CA GLU A 55 -4.81 20.00 -4.25
C GLU A 55 -4.23 20.24 -5.64
N SER A 56 -2.92 20.47 -5.77
CA SER A 56 -2.32 20.85 -7.04
C SER A 56 -0.98 20.15 -7.30
N PRO A 57 -0.45 20.22 -8.53
CA PRO A 57 0.90 19.77 -8.83
C PRO A 57 1.99 20.42 -7.95
N ASP A 58 1.75 21.62 -7.41
CA ASP A 58 2.70 22.32 -6.51
C ASP A 58 2.79 21.69 -5.11
N ASP A 59 1.87 20.77 -4.79
CA ASP A 59 1.90 19.94 -3.60
C ASP A 59 2.68 18.64 -3.81
N LEU A 60 3.16 18.36 -5.03
CA LEU A 60 3.87 17.15 -5.38
C LEU A 60 5.37 17.41 -5.53
N ILE A 61 6.18 16.43 -5.13
CA ILE A 61 7.63 16.47 -5.20
C ILE A 61 8.11 15.28 -6.04
N GLU A 62 9.00 15.57 -6.98
CA GLU A 62 9.76 14.56 -7.70
C GLU A 62 11.01 14.16 -6.91
N TYR A 63 11.24 12.86 -6.74
CA TYR A 63 12.40 12.27 -6.06
C TYR A 63 13.14 11.33 -7.00
N LYS A 64 14.46 11.29 -6.86
CA LYS A 64 15.29 10.30 -7.55
C LYS A 64 15.11 8.93 -6.89
N VAL A 65 14.86 7.91 -7.69
CA VAL A 65 14.77 6.51 -7.24
C VAL A 65 16.11 6.02 -6.66
N LEU A 66 17.23 6.54 -7.15
CA LEU A 66 18.57 6.11 -6.74
C LEU A 66 18.85 6.30 -5.24
N ASP A 67 18.53 7.49 -4.71
CA ASP A 67 18.97 7.97 -3.40
C ASP A 67 17.86 8.62 -2.56
N ASN A 68 16.62 8.68 -3.07
CA ASN A 68 15.47 9.30 -2.40
C ASN A 68 15.65 10.81 -2.13
N LEU A 69 16.53 11.49 -2.87
CA LEU A 69 16.67 12.94 -2.79
C LEU A 69 15.69 13.63 -3.75
N PRO A 70 15.13 14.80 -3.36
CA PRO A 70 14.35 15.63 -4.27
C PRO A 70 15.13 15.94 -5.55
N VAL A 71 14.43 15.95 -6.68
CA VAL A 71 14.98 16.39 -7.97
C VAL A 71 15.27 17.89 -7.94
N ASP A 72 14.34 18.68 -7.39
CA ASP A 72 14.53 20.09 -7.09
C ASP A 72 15.11 20.26 -5.67
N PRO A 73 16.34 20.77 -5.50
CA PRO A 73 16.93 21.04 -4.19
C PRO A 73 16.18 22.09 -3.35
N GLN A 74 15.30 22.89 -3.98
CA GLN A 74 14.45 23.89 -3.31
C GLN A 74 13.02 23.39 -3.06
N ALA A 75 12.75 22.10 -3.32
CA ALA A 75 11.45 21.51 -3.03
C ALA A 75 11.05 21.72 -1.56
N LYS A 76 9.75 21.83 -1.33
CA LYS A 76 9.17 21.89 0.03
C LYS A 76 9.55 20.61 0.82
N PRO A 77 9.49 20.63 2.16
CA PRO A 77 9.78 19.44 2.97
C PRO A 77 8.90 18.24 2.57
N GLY A 78 9.54 17.11 2.33
CA GLY A 78 8.89 15.85 1.98
C GLY A 78 8.55 14.97 3.17
N HIS A 79 7.78 13.91 2.92
CA HIS A 79 7.57 12.85 3.91
C HIS A 79 8.91 12.22 4.32
N ILE A 80 9.08 12.02 5.63
CA ILE A 80 10.26 11.38 6.21
C ILE A 80 10.39 9.94 5.67
N GLU A 81 9.26 9.28 5.45
CA GLU A 81 9.19 7.87 5.04
C GLU A 81 9.19 7.64 3.53
N ARG A 82 9.59 8.65 2.74
CA ARG A 82 9.81 8.50 1.29
C ARG A 82 10.73 7.32 0.93
N PHE A 83 11.60 6.90 1.87
CA PHE A 83 12.47 5.73 1.72
C PHE A 83 11.72 4.41 1.60
N ILE A 84 10.47 4.30 2.09
CA ILE A 84 9.57 3.17 1.79
C ILE A 84 9.37 3.06 0.28
N HIS A 85 8.99 4.18 -0.33
CA HIS A 85 8.59 4.26 -1.73
C HIS A 85 9.77 4.06 -2.68
N GLY A 86 10.81 4.88 -2.54
CA GLY A 86 11.89 4.84 -3.51
C GLY A 86 12.74 3.58 -3.41
N ASN A 87 12.88 2.92 -2.24
CA ASN A 87 13.54 1.62 -2.18
C ASN A 87 12.72 0.49 -2.83
N ILE A 88 11.39 0.54 -2.74
CA ILE A 88 10.51 -0.37 -3.48
C ILE A 88 10.66 -0.12 -4.99
N PHE A 89 10.61 1.13 -5.44
CA PHE A 89 10.81 1.46 -6.86
C PHE A 89 12.21 1.11 -7.38
N LYS A 90 13.24 1.23 -6.52
CA LYS A 90 14.62 0.88 -6.84
C LYS A 90 14.80 -0.61 -6.99
N ARG A 91 14.13 -1.41 -6.14
CA ARG A 91 14.20 -2.88 -6.18
C ARG A 91 13.34 -3.48 -7.30
N PHE A 92 12.17 -2.88 -7.59
CA PHE A 92 11.17 -3.46 -8.49
C PHE A 92 10.81 -2.47 -9.62
N PRO A 93 11.48 -2.55 -10.79
CA PRO A 93 11.17 -1.70 -11.95
C PRO A 93 9.72 -1.78 -12.41
N GLN A 94 9.05 -2.93 -12.24
CA GLN A 94 7.64 -3.13 -12.65
C GLN A 94 6.63 -2.42 -11.74
N VAL A 95 7.02 -2.02 -10.52
CA VAL A 95 6.13 -1.27 -9.62
C VAL A 95 6.02 0.18 -10.10
N ASN A 96 4.79 0.66 -10.25
CA ASN A 96 4.48 2.03 -10.68
C ASN A 96 3.68 2.81 -9.64
N CYS A 97 3.14 2.16 -8.60
CA CYS A 97 2.42 2.83 -7.53
C CYS A 97 2.63 2.11 -6.20
N VAL A 98 2.87 2.89 -5.14
CA VAL A 98 3.07 2.40 -3.77
C VAL A 98 2.16 3.18 -2.83
N VAL A 99 1.46 2.46 -1.94
CA VAL A 99 0.64 3.05 -0.86
C VAL A 99 1.17 2.55 0.47
N HIS A 100 1.38 3.46 1.41
CA HIS A 100 1.66 3.16 2.82
C HIS A 100 0.55 3.72 3.70
N SER A 101 0.10 2.91 4.67
CA SER A 101 -1.06 3.21 5.50
C SER A 101 -0.90 2.73 6.93
N HIS A 102 -1.54 3.46 7.85
CA HIS A 102 -1.69 3.14 9.27
C HIS A 102 -3.14 2.80 9.64
N SER A 103 -3.93 2.27 8.70
CA SER A 103 -5.36 2.01 8.92
C SER A 103 -5.61 1.16 10.18
N GLU A 104 -6.48 1.67 11.06
CA GLU A 104 -6.87 1.00 12.31
C GLU A 104 -7.49 -0.38 12.08
N ASP A 105 -8.08 -0.61 10.90
CA ASP A 105 -8.61 -1.91 10.50
C ASP A 105 -7.51 -2.99 10.45
N VAL A 106 -6.29 -2.60 10.03
CA VAL A 106 -5.16 -3.50 9.80
C VAL A 106 -4.25 -3.59 11.03
N LEU A 107 -4.22 -2.57 11.88
CA LEU A 107 -3.36 -2.53 13.07
C LEU A 107 -3.45 -3.77 13.99
N PRO A 108 -4.62 -4.40 14.22
CA PRO A 108 -4.70 -5.65 15.00
C PRO A 108 -3.79 -6.76 14.48
N PHE A 109 -3.59 -6.85 13.16
CA PHE A 109 -2.76 -7.88 12.52
C PHE A 109 -1.26 -7.56 12.58
N VAL A 110 -0.88 -6.29 12.82
CA VAL A 110 0.54 -5.89 12.93
C VAL A 110 1.05 -5.88 14.37
N VAL A 111 0.17 -6.05 15.35
CA VAL A 111 0.51 -6.12 16.78
C VAL A 111 0.23 -7.50 17.40
N SER A 112 -0.35 -8.43 16.64
CA SER A 112 -0.63 -9.81 17.07
C SER A 112 0.06 -10.83 16.17
N ASP A 113 0.03 -12.11 16.56
CA ASP A 113 0.57 -13.21 15.75
C ASP A 113 -0.51 -13.85 14.85
N ILE A 114 -1.66 -13.20 14.71
CA ILE A 114 -2.74 -13.64 13.82
C ILE A 114 -2.40 -13.21 12.39
N PRO A 115 -2.28 -14.14 11.43
CA PRO A 115 -1.98 -13.79 10.05
C PRO A 115 -3.19 -13.13 9.37
N LEU A 116 -2.94 -12.04 8.64
CA LEU A 116 -3.92 -11.51 7.70
C LEU A 116 -4.06 -12.47 6.51
N ARG A 117 -5.29 -12.86 6.18
CA ARG A 117 -5.62 -13.80 5.10
C ARG A 117 -6.80 -13.27 4.30
N ALA A 118 -6.95 -13.70 3.05
CA ALA A 118 -8.10 -13.35 2.22
C ALA A 118 -9.40 -14.03 2.71
N PRO A 119 -10.38 -13.28 3.23
CA PRO A 119 -11.64 -13.88 3.67
C PRO A 119 -12.67 -13.98 2.53
N CYS A 120 -12.44 -13.30 1.40
CA CYS A 120 -13.34 -13.28 0.25
C CYS A 120 -12.59 -12.98 -1.05
N HIS A 121 -13.25 -13.19 -2.19
CA HIS A 121 -12.68 -13.03 -3.53
C HIS A 121 -12.02 -11.66 -3.80
N LEU A 122 -12.52 -10.57 -3.20
CA LEU A 122 -11.97 -9.22 -3.40
C LEU A 122 -10.57 -9.04 -2.79
N ALA A 123 -10.17 -9.97 -1.91
CA ALA A 123 -8.87 -9.99 -1.26
C ALA A 123 -7.93 -11.06 -1.85
N GLY A 124 -8.23 -11.61 -3.03
CA GLY A 124 -7.43 -12.65 -3.66
C GLY A 124 -5.95 -12.30 -3.82
N PHE A 125 -5.64 -11.02 -4.07
CA PHE A 125 -4.27 -10.50 -4.20
C PHE A 125 -3.40 -10.68 -2.95
N LEU A 126 -3.98 -10.90 -1.76
CA LEU A 126 -3.21 -11.18 -0.54
C LEU A 126 -2.42 -12.49 -0.63
N GLY A 127 -2.79 -13.38 -1.56
CA GLY A 127 -2.14 -14.67 -1.75
C GLY A 127 -2.26 -15.59 -0.54
N ASP A 128 -1.48 -16.67 -0.58
CA ASP A 128 -1.42 -17.69 0.46
C ASP A 128 -0.77 -17.20 1.76
N HIS A 129 0.07 -16.17 1.65
CA HIS A 129 0.84 -15.63 2.76
C HIS A 129 1.01 -14.11 2.61
N VAL A 130 0.74 -13.39 3.69
CA VAL A 130 1.07 -11.97 3.83
C VAL A 130 2.33 -11.84 4.69
N PRO A 131 3.46 -11.37 4.14
CA PRO A 131 4.70 -11.20 4.89
C PRO A 131 4.63 -10.05 5.90
N VAL A 132 5.43 -10.15 6.96
CA VAL A 132 5.53 -9.15 8.04
C VAL A 132 6.99 -8.67 8.17
N PHE A 133 7.21 -7.40 7.91
CA PHE A 133 8.47 -6.71 8.16
C PHE A 133 8.54 -6.26 9.63
N ASP A 134 9.58 -6.68 10.36
CA ASP A 134 9.86 -6.18 11.71
C ASP A 134 11.18 -5.38 11.75
N ILE A 135 11.05 -4.05 11.68
CA ILE A 135 12.17 -3.12 11.75
C ILE A 135 12.98 -3.25 13.06
N ALA A 136 12.39 -3.79 14.14
CA ALA A 136 13.10 -3.92 15.41
C ALA A 136 14.31 -4.85 15.33
N ALA A 137 14.28 -5.84 14.43
CA ALA A 137 15.40 -6.75 14.20
C ALA A 137 16.60 -6.07 13.52
N LEU A 138 16.42 -4.86 12.97
CA LEU A 138 17.45 -4.11 12.24
C LEU A 138 18.10 -3.01 13.08
N TYR A 139 17.59 -2.72 14.28
CA TYR A 139 18.15 -1.63 15.07
C TYR A 139 19.56 -1.94 15.57
N GLU A 140 20.45 -1.00 15.31
CA GLU A 140 21.78 -0.88 15.91
C GLU A 140 21.71 0.05 17.13
N ASP A 141 22.74 0.05 17.98
CA ASP A 141 22.76 0.83 19.23
C ASP A 141 22.67 2.36 19.01
N THR A 142 23.06 2.82 17.82
CA THR A 142 23.02 4.24 17.43
C THR A 142 21.66 4.68 16.87
N ASP A 143 20.77 3.75 16.56
CA ASP A 143 19.48 4.07 15.96
C ASP A 143 18.47 4.58 16.98
N ARG A 144 17.63 5.52 16.53
CA ARG A 144 16.39 5.83 17.23
C ARG A 144 15.34 4.78 16.87
N ARG A 145 14.75 4.16 17.90
CA ARG A 145 13.76 3.08 17.76
C ARG A 145 12.34 3.61 17.52
N THR A 146 12.16 4.41 16.47
CA THR A 146 10.91 5.14 16.18
C THR A 146 9.89 4.35 15.35
N LEU A 147 10.24 3.15 14.91
CA LEU A 147 9.49 2.31 13.95
C LEU A 147 9.36 2.89 12.53
N LEU A 148 9.85 4.11 12.28
CA LEU A 148 9.80 4.79 10.98
C LEU A 148 10.86 4.28 10.01
N VAL A 149 10.47 4.11 8.75
CA VAL A 149 11.39 3.76 7.65
C VAL A 149 11.95 5.05 7.04
N GLN A 150 12.94 5.62 7.71
CA GLN A 150 13.43 6.98 7.47
C GLN A 150 14.81 7.07 6.82
N ASN A 151 15.37 5.95 6.36
CA ASN A 151 16.67 5.89 5.69
C ASN A 151 16.72 4.73 4.69
N ASP A 152 17.78 4.71 3.88
CA ASP A 152 17.95 3.72 2.82
C ASP A 152 18.08 2.28 3.36
N ARG A 153 18.76 2.09 4.50
CA ARG A 153 18.94 0.76 5.11
C ARG A 153 17.61 0.12 5.50
N PHE A 154 16.74 0.86 6.18
CA PHE A 154 15.41 0.37 6.54
C PHE A 154 14.50 0.22 5.31
N GLY A 155 14.60 1.14 4.34
CA GLY A 155 13.82 1.07 3.10
C GLY A 155 14.17 -0.16 2.26
N ALA A 156 15.46 -0.45 2.10
CA ALA A 156 15.94 -1.61 1.36
C ALA A 156 15.50 -2.93 2.01
N ALA A 157 15.57 -3.02 3.34
CA ALA A 157 15.13 -4.21 4.08
C ALA A 157 13.60 -4.41 4.00
N LEU A 158 12.82 -3.34 4.05
CA LEU A 158 11.38 -3.41 3.78
C LEU A 158 11.11 -3.90 2.36
N ALA A 159 11.80 -3.35 1.35
CA ALA A 159 11.64 -3.74 -0.04
C ALA A 159 12.00 -5.22 -0.27
N GLU A 160 13.01 -5.76 0.42
CA GLU A 160 13.35 -7.20 0.35
C GLU A 160 12.20 -8.08 0.84
N THR A 161 11.40 -7.62 1.80
CA THR A 161 10.26 -8.38 2.36
C THR A 161 9.13 -8.62 1.34
N PHE A 162 9.14 -7.92 0.20
CA PHE A 162 8.23 -8.17 -0.92
C PHE A 162 8.66 -9.36 -1.81
N SER A 163 9.78 -10.04 -1.53
CA SER A 163 10.26 -11.21 -2.28
C SER A 163 10.19 -12.50 -1.43
N LYS A 164 9.78 -13.62 -2.03
CA LYS A 164 9.80 -14.98 -1.43
C LYS A 164 11.21 -15.52 -1.27
N THR A 165 12.13 -15.08 -2.14
CA THR A 165 13.54 -15.45 -2.10
C THR A 165 14.38 -14.18 -2.08
N SER A 166 15.53 -14.18 -1.39
CA SER A 166 16.57 -13.15 -1.49
C SER A 166 17.27 -13.21 -2.86
N SER A 167 16.50 -13.36 -3.94
CA SER A 167 17.01 -13.29 -5.29
C SER A 167 17.57 -11.88 -5.52
N SER A 168 18.75 -11.87 -6.12
CA SER A 168 19.56 -10.67 -6.30
C SER A 168 18.78 -9.61 -7.09
N PRO A 169 18.90 -8.31 -6.75
CA PRO A 169 18.24 -7.19 -7.45
C PRO A 169 18.71 -6.98 -8.91
N SER A 170 19.38 -7.97 -9.51
CA SER A 170 20.04 -7.88 -10.82
C SER A 170 19.14 -8.24 -12.01
N ALA A 171 17.85 -8.50 -11.80
CA ALA A 171 16.91 -8.68 -12.91
C ALA A 171 16.39 -7.31 -13.36
N VAL A 172 16.65 -6.96 -14.62
CA VAL A 172 16.11 -5.76 -15.29
C VAL A 172 14.57 -5.72 -15.23
N ASP A 173 13.94 -6.89 -15.04
CA ASP A 173 12.49 -7.07 -14.97
C ASP A 173 12.01 -7.56 -13.60
N ALA A 174 12.70 -7.23 -12.50
CA ALA A 174 12.29 -7.67 -11.16
C ALA A 174 10.88 -7.19 -10.80
N SER A 175 10.02 -8.12 -10.38
CA SER A 175 8.70 -7.87 -9.79
C SER A 175 8.67 -8.35 -8.34
N PRO A 176 7.80 -7.79 -7.50
CA PRO A 176 7.56 -8.33 -6.17
C PRO A 176 6.80 -9.67 -6.26
N ASP A 177 7.07 -10.59 -5.32
CA ASP A 177 6.32 -11.85 -5.17
C ASP A 177 5.03 -11.64 -4.37
N TYR A 178 5.00 -10.60 -3.54
CA TYR A 178 3.87 -10.22 -2.70
C TYR A 178 3.35 -8.84 -3.13
N ASP A 179 2.03 -8.66 -3.16
CA ASP A 179 1.43 -7.35 -3.47
C ASP A 179 1.36 -6.45 -2.22
N LEU A 180 1.59 -7.00 -1.02
CA LEU A 180 1.44 -6.35 0.27
C LEU A 180 2.43 -6.87 1.31
N VAL A 181 2.95 -5.98 2.16
CA VAL A 181 3.74 -6.29 3.35
C VAL A 181 3.12 -5.58 4.56
N LEU A 182 2.93 -6.31 5.66
CA LEU A 182 2.62 -5.73 6.97
C LEU A 182 3.90 -5.24 7.65
N MET A 183 3.83 -4.14 8.38
CA MET A 183 4.93 -3.55 9.13
C MET A 183 4.61 -3.62 10.62
N ARG A 184 5.35 -4.47 11.36
CA ARG A 184 5.11 -4.79 12.77
C ARG A 184 5.04 -3.52 13.62
N ARG A 185 3.94 -3.37 14.38
CA ARG A 185 3.64 -2.19 15.24
C ARG A 185 3.61 -0.85 14.49
N HIS A 186 3.34 -0.87 13.18
CA HIS A 186 3.40 0.33 12.36
C HIS A 186 2.19 0.45 11.40
N GLY A 187 2.05 -0.45 10.43
CA GLY A 187 1.06 -0.29 9.37
C GLY A 187 1.22 -1.32 8.26
N PHE A 188 0.87 -0.96 7.02
CA PHE A 188 1.09 -1.83 5.87
C PHE A 188 1.50 -1.03 4.64
N THR A 189 2.13 -1.71 3.68
CA THR A 189 2.55 -1.14 2.41
C THR A 189 2.09 -2.05 1.27
N VAL A 190 1.54 -1.45 0.22
CA VAL A 190 0.98 -2.13 -0.95
C VAL A 190 1.63 -1.60 -2.21
N VAL A 191 1.85 -2.48 -3.18
CA VAL A 191 2.45 -2.18 -4.48
C VAL A 191 1.54 -2.57 -5.62
N GLY A 192 1.71 -1.94 -6.78
CA GLY A 192 1.00 -2.29 -8.00
C GLY A 192 1.53 -1.57 -9.23
N GLU A 193 1.03 -1.99 -10.38
CA GLU A 193 1.44 -1.52 -11.71
C GLU A 193 0.69 -0.25 -12.14
N SER A 194 -0.35 0.16 -11.40
CA SER A 194 -1.15 1.35 -11.68
C SER A 194 -1.78 1.92 -10.41
N ILE A 195 -2.13 3.20 -10.42
CA ILE A 195 -2.84 3.84 -9.30
C ILE A 195 -4.14 3.09 -8.95
N PRO A 196 -5.06 2.78 -9.89
CA PRO A 196 -6.31 2.12 -9.54
C PRO A 196 -6.12 0.75 -8.90
N SER A 197 -5.18 -0.07 -9.41
CA SER A 197 -4.89 -1.39 -8.85
C SER A 197 -4.32 -1.31 -7.44
N THR A 198 -3.36 -0.40 -7.18
CA THR A 198 -2.78 -0.24 -5.84
C THR A 198 -3.78 0.33 -4.84
N VAL A 199 -4.62 1.29 -5.24
CA VAL A 199 -5.70 1.84 -4.38
C VAL A 199 -6.75 0.78 -4.07
N PHE A 200 -7.16 -0.02 -5.07
CA PHE A 200 -8.05 -1.17 -4.86
C PHE A 200 -7.48 -2.12 -3.81
N ARG A 201 -6.22 -2.54 -3.97
CA ARG A 201 -5.55 -3.45 -3.03
C ARG A 201 -5.49 -2.84 -1.63
N ALA A 202 -5.10 -1.58 -1.49
CA ALA A 202 -5.05 -0.92 -0.19
C ALA A 202 -6.42 -0.85 0.51
N TYR A 203 -7.49 -0.52 -0.23
CA TYR A 203 -8.85 -0.55 0.30
C TYR A 203 -9.29 -1.96 0.72
N TYR A 204 -9.06 -2.95 -0.14
CA TYR A 204 -9.50 -4.32 0.13
C TYR A 204 -8.64 -5.05 1.15
N THR A 205 -7.42 -4.59 1.45
CA THR A 205 -6.68 -4.98 2.66
C THR A 205 -7.45 -4.58 3.92
N CYS A 206 -7.90 -3.32 4.00
CA CYS A 206 -8.66 -2.83 5.16
C CYS A 206 -10.01 -3.56 5.28
N SER A 207 -10.69 -3.78 4.15
CA SER A 207 -11.92 -4.58 4.10
C SER A 207 -11.70 -6.03 4.57
N ALA A 208 -10.65 -6.70 4.08
CA ALA A 208 -10.30 -8.05 4.49
C ALA A 208 -10.01 -8.14 5.99
N ALA A 209 -9.27 -7.17 6.52
CA ALA A 209 -8.96 -7.08 7.94
C ALA A 209 -10.24 -6.94 8.79
N ARG A 210 -11.16 -6.03 8.44
CA ARG A 210 -12.47 -5.89 9.12
C ARG A 210 -13.30 -7.16 9.11
N ILE A 211 -13.41 -7.81 7.95
CA ILE A 211 -14.17 -9.06 7.80
C ILE A 211 -13.55 -10.14 8.68
N LEU A 212 -12.23 -10.31 8.62
CA LEU A 212 -11.52 -11.34 9.37
C LEU A 212 -11.59 -11.10 10.88
N SER A 213 -11.38 -9.87 11.36
CA SER A 213 -11.57 -9.52 12.77
C SER A 213 -12.99 -9.82 13.25
N SER A 214 -14.01 -9.48 12.45
CA SER A 214 -15.41 -9.78 12.78
C SER A 214 -15.66 -11.30 12.82
N ALA A 215 -15.13 -12.05 11.86
CA ALA A 215 -15.27 -13.50 11.80
C ALA A 215 -14.58 -14.21 12.98
N ILE A 216 -13.41 -13.72 13.40
CA ILE A 216 -12.70 -14.20 14.60
C ILE A 216 -13.55 -13.95 15.86
N ASN A 217 -14.14 -12.76 16.00
CA ASN A 217 -14.99 -12.45 17.14
C ASN A 217 -16.27 -13.30 17.17
N LEU A 218 -16.92 -13.50 16.01
CA LEU A 218 -18.07 -14.41 15.90
C LEU A 218 -17.71 -15.83 16.31
N ARG A 219 -16.54 -16.32 15.87
CA ARG A 219 -16.02 -17.63 16.23
C ARG A 219 -15.76 -17.74 17.73
N ALA A 220 -15.17 -16.72 18.35
CA ALA A 220 -14.90 -16.71 19.79
C ALA A 220 -16.18 -16.68 20.64
N ALA A 221 -17.30 -16.20 20.10
CA ALA A 221 -18.59 -16.17 20.77
C ALA A 221 -19.37 -17.49 20.69
N VAL A 222 -18.97 -18.44 19.83
CA VAL A 222 -19.59 -19.77 19.76
C VAL A 222 -19.22 -20.56 21.02
N ASP A 223 -20.23 -21.08 21.71
CA ASP A 223 -20.03 -21.89 22.92
C ASP A 223 -19.24 -23.16 22.58
N SER A 224 -18.08 -23.31 23.22
CA SER A 224 -17.21 -24.47 23.12
C SER A 224 -17.87 -25.79 23.55
N SER A 225 -19.02 -25.74 24.24
CA SER A 225 -19.80 -26.91 24.65
C SER A 225 -20.55 -27.59 23.49
N ASP A 226 -20.75 -26.89 22.37
CA ASP A 226 -21.41 -27.43 21.19
C ASP A 226 -20.38 -28.03 20.21
N GLN A 227 -20.09 -29.32 20.39
CA GLN A 227 -19.05 -30.05 19.63
C GLN A 227 -19.26 -30.01 18.11
N ALA A 228 -20.49 -29.80 17.63
CA ALA A 228 -20.81 -29.68 16.21
C ALA A 228 -20.23 -28.41 15.58
N HIS A 229 -20.17 -27.31 16.34
CA HIS A 229 -19.62 -26.03 15.86
C HIS A 229 -18.14 -25.85 16.21
N ALA A 230 -17.62 -26.55 17.22
CA ALA A 230 -16.20 -26.55 17.57
C ALA A 230 -15.30 -27.01 16.40
N ALA A 231 -15.80 -27.84 15.47
CA ALA A 231 -15.00 -28.42 14.38
C ALA A 231 -14.78 -27.52 13.15
N SER A 232 -15.61 -26.50 12.87
CA SER A 232 -15.45 -25.70 11.63
C SER A 232 -14.61 -24.44 11.85
N GLY A 233 -13.30 -24.50 11.59
CA GLY A 233 -12.46 -23.30 11.53
C GLY A 233 -12.94 -22.26 10.50
N LEU A 234 -12.35 -21.07 10.51
CA LEU A 234 -12.58 -20.10 9.44
C LEU A 234 -12.12 -20.68 8.10
N THR A 235 -12.95 -20.54 7.07
CA THR A 235 -12.63 -20.95 5.70
C THR A 235 -11.97 -19.80 4.95
N TYR A 236 -10.88 -20.09 4.24
CA TYR A 236 -10.14 -19.13 3.43
C TYR A 236 -10.11 -19.57 1.97
N LEU A 237 -9.65 -18.69 1.09
CA LEU A 237 -9.43 -19.04 -0.32
C LEU A 237 -8.35 -20.13 -0.46
N THR A 238 -8.52 -21.03 -1.43
CA THR A 238 -7.46 -21.96 -1.85
C THR A 238 -6.44 -21.24 -2.75
N PRO A 239 -5.24 -21.80 -2.98
CA PRO A 239 -4.26 -21.21 -3.90
C PRO A 239 -4.83 -20.92 -5.30
N GLU A 240 -5.67 -21.80 -5.84
CA GLU A 240 -6.33 -21.61 -7.13
C GLU A 240 -7.35 -20.46 -7.08
N MET A 241 -8.14 -20.38 -6.00
CA MET A 241 -9.07 -19.28 -5.79
C MET A 241 -8.35 -17.93 -5.69
N HIS A 242 -7.19 -17.86 -5.03
CA HIS A 242 -6.39 -16.63 -5.00
C HIS A 242 -6.02 -16.17 -6.42
N GLN A 243 -5.52 -17.07 -7.26
CA GLN A 243 -5.13 -16.76 -8.62
C GLN A 243 -6.31 -16.30 -9.49
N ASP A 244 -7.41 -17.07 -9.49
CA ASP A 244 -8.57 -16.79 -10.33
C ASP A 244 -9.27 -15.49 -9.91
N THR A 245 -9.37 -15.24 -8.60
CA THR A 245 -10.02 -14.03 -8.10
C THR A 245 -9.18 -12.79 -8.30
N LYS A 246 -7.83 -12.89 -8.26
CA LYS A 246 -6.93 -11.78 -8.64
C LYS A 246 -7.20 -11.33 -10.07
N VAL A 247 -7.23 -12.27 -11.02
CA VAL A 247 -7.52 -11.99 -12.44
C VAL A 247 -8.90 -11.37 -12.62
N ALA A 248 -9.92 -11.89 -11.94
CA ALA A 248 -11.28 -11.35 -12.01
C ALA A 248 -11.39 -9.93 -11.43
N CYS A 249 -10.67 -9.64 -10.34
CA CYS A 249 -10.62 -8.30 -9.76
C CYS A 249 -9.91 -7.32 -10.69
N ASP A 250 -8.77 -7.71 -11.29
CA ASP A 250 -8.02 -6.88 -12.23
C ASP A 250 -8.88 -6.47 -13.44
N PHE A 251 -9.71 -7.40 -13.96
CA PHE A 251 -10.67 -7.11 -15.04
C PHE A 251 -11.75 -6.09 -14.66
N SER A 252 -12.09 -5.98 -13.38
CA SER A 252 -13.20 -5.17 -12.88
C SER A 252 -12.78 -3.92 -12.11
N LEU A 253 -11.49 -3.56 -12.13
CA LEU A 253 -10.91 -2.42 -11.40
C LEU A 253 -11.57 -1.07 -11.70
N SER A 254 -12.07 -0.86 -12.91
CA SER A 254 -12.76 0.38 -13.28
C SER A 254 -14.02 0.61 -12.46
N LYS A 255 -14.75 -0.44 -12.10
CA LYS A 255 -16.02 -0.33 -11.37
C LYS A 255 -15.88 0.37 -10.00
N PRO A 256 -15.01 -0.07 -9.07
CA PRO A 256 -14.79 0.66 -7.84
C PRO A 256 -14.08 2.00 -8.08
N TRP A 257 -13.12 2.06 -9.01
CA TRP A 257 -12.39 3.30 -9.29
C TRP A 257 -13.31 4.44 -9.71
N ASP A 258 -14.16 4.22 -10.71
CA ASP A 258 -15.08 5.23 -11.25
C ASP A 258 -16.08 5.71 -10.19
N LEU A 259 -16.54 4.80 -9.31
CA LEU A 259 -17.39 5.15 -8.17
C LEU A 259 -16.65 6.06 -7.19
N TRP A 260 -15.45 5.66 -6.76
CA TRP A 260 -14.67 6.39 -5.77
C TRP A 260 -14.23 7.76 -6.27
N VAL A 261 -13.87 7.88 -7.56
CA VAL A 261 -13.64 9.17 -8.22
C VAL A 261 -14.88 10.05 -8.07
N ARG A 262 -16.07 9.53 -8.38
CA ARG A 262 -17.31 10.29 -8.29
C ARG A 262 -17.64 10.71 -6.86
N GLU A 263 -17.37 9.87 -5.87
CA GLU A 263 -17.55 10.17 -4.46
C GLU A 263 -16.66 11.33 -4.00
N VAL A 264 -15.39 11.32 -4.38
CA VAL A 264 -14.46 12.41 -3.99
C VAL A 264 -14.73 13.70 -4.75
N GLU A 265 -15.08 13.65 -6.03
CA GLU A 265 -15.49 14.84 -6.81
C GLU A 265 -16.76 15.50 -6.27
N SER A 266 -17.65 14.72 -5.64
CA SER A 266 -18.89 15.21 -5.05
C SER A 266 -18.70 15.74 -3.63
N CYS A 267 -17.51 15.58 -3.04
CA CYS A 267 -17.21 15.98 -1.66
C CYS A 267 -16.53 17.37 -1.64
N PRO A 268 -17.12 18.40 -0.97
CA PRO A 268 -16.56 19.76 -0.95
C PRO A 268 -15.17 19.91 -0.30
N LEU A 269 -14.73 18.90 0.45
CA LEU A 269 -13.40 18.88 1.07
C LEU A 269 -12.30 18.78 0.02
N TYR A 270 -12.52 17.98 -1.03
CA TYR A 270 -11.48 17.62 -1.98
C TYR A 270 -11.46 18.59 -3.15
N ARG A 271 -10.25 18.99 -3.56
CA ARG A 271 -10.03 19.85 -4.71
C ARG A 271 -8.89 19.27 -5.52
N ASN A 272 -9.07 19.17 -6.83
CA ASN A 272 -8.03 18.73 -7.74
C ASN A 272 -7.86 19.78 -8.84
N LYS A 273 -6.73 20.50 -8.83
CA LYS A 273 -6.41 21.61 -9.74
C LYS A 273 -5.37 21.24 -10.80
N ALA A 274 -5.13 19.94 -11.02
CA ALA A 274 -4.20 19.43 -12.03
C ALA A 274 -4.84 19.28 -13.43
#